data_AF-A0A2P6S0A4-F1
#
_entry.id   AF-A0A2P6S0A4-F1
#
_cell.length_a   1.000
_cell.length_b   1.000
_cell.length_c   1.000
_cell.angle_alpha   90.00
_cell.angle_beta   90.00
_cell.angle_gamma   90.00
#
_symmetry.space_group_name_H-M   'P 1'
#
loop_
_entity.id
_entity.type
_entity.pdbx_description
1 polymer ?
#
loop_
_entity_poly.entity_id
_entity_poly.type
_entity_poly.pdbx_seq_one_letter_code
_entity_poly.pdbx_strand_id
1 'polypeptide(L)'
;MEDHIQSLFQPLIHRKPVTNHKTTYDSISNVGILICFISVISVAILSFWGNHEASKGFDITVLNDVPRDLSAGHRFNLFYVANDKATRIVLDANDFIEHLLHPSDDNFKKQVNRVTVRLVSVNLTNAVGVFVVEDDRSFVVNISPSVMEEANVDRALVSAIRRGMVRVWLWDGC
;
A
#
# COMPACT_ATOMS: atom_id res chain seq x y z
N MET A 1 88.08 -22.41 -39.12
CA MET A 1 88.79 -21.50 -38.21
C MET A 1 87.87 -20.30 -38.06
N GLU A 2 86.77 -20.47 -37.34
CA GLU A 2 86.66 -20.37 -35.87
C GLU A 2 86.51 -18.91 -35.46
N ASP A 3 85.26 -18.59 -35.12
CA ASP A 3 84.84 -18.02 -33.85
C ASP A 3 85.67 -16.86 -33.27
N HIS A 4 85.01 -15.72 -33.05
CA HIS A 4 85.04 -15.14 -31.72
C HIS A 4 83.86 -14.21 -31.45
N ILE A 5 83.06 -14.62 -30.47
CA ILE A 5 82.13 -13.80 -29.70
C ILE A 5 82.96 -12.75 -28.92
N GLN A 6 82.39 -11.54 -28.76
CA GLN A 6 82.36 -10.73 -27.53
C GLN A 6 82.64 -9.23 -27.76
N SER A 7 81.63 -8.40 -27.45
CA SER A 7 81.68 -7.04 -26.89
C SER A 7 80.29 -6.44 -27.12
N LEU A 8 79.25 -6.72 -26.32
CA LEU A 8 79.06 -6.30 -24.92
C LEU A 8 79.49 -4.84 -24.67
N PHE A 9 78.52 -4.07 -24.18
CA PHE A 9 78.56 -2.67 -23.72
C PHE A 9 78.36 -1.57 -24.76
N GLN A 10 77.11 -1.08 -24.87
CA GLN A 10 76.74 0.31 -24.54
C GLN A 10 75.20 0.49 -24.45
N PRO A 11 74.69 1.55 -23.79
CA PRO A 11 73.90 1.42 -22.57
C PRO A 11 72.37 1.44 -22.76
N LEU A 12 71.69 0.80 -21.81
CA LEU A 12 70.25 0.85 -21.55
C LEU A 12 69.81 2.26 -21.11
N ILE A 13 69.29 3.09 -22.02
CA ILE A 13 68.44 4.23 -21.65
C ILE A 13 67.30 4.42 -22.67
N HIS A 14 66.09 4.56 -22.11
CA HIS A 14 64.86 5.13 -22.69
C HIS A 14 64.03 4.24 -23.63
N ARG A 15 62.72 4.05 -23.43
CA ARG A 15 61.71 4.75 -22.62
C ARG A 15 60.56 3.75 -22.39
N LYS A 16 60.10 3.56 -21.14
CA LYS A 16 58.83 2.85 -20.91
C LYS A 16 57.72 3.62 -21.65
N PRO A 17 56.77 2.97 -22.35
CA PRO A 17 55.56 3.65 -22.73
C PRO A 17 54.91 4.15 -21.44
N VAL A 18 54.76 5.46 -21.32
CA VAL A 18 53.88 6.05 -20.32
C VAL A 18 52.51 5.48 -20.64
N THR A 19 52.07 4.50 -19.85
CA THR A 19 50.66 4.16 -19.77
C THR A 19 49.96 5.41 -19.28
N ASN A 20 49.45 6.21 -20.20
CA ASN A 20 48.42 7.18 -19.90
C ASN A 20 47.28 6.36 -19.31
N HIS A 21 47.22 6.27 -17.99
CA HIS A 21 46.00 5.91 -17.31
C HIS A 21 45.03 7.03 -17.68
N LYS A 22 44.27 6.83 -18.76
CA LYS A 22 43.00 7.53 -18.94
C LYS A 22 42.22 7.15 -17.69
N THR A 23 42.25 8.03 -16.70
CA THR A 23 41.15 8.16 -15.77
C THR A 23 39.95 8.41 -16.67
N THR A 24 39.20 7.35 -16.93
CA THR A 24 37.81 7.46 -17.33
C THR A 24 37.15 8.16 -16.14
N TYR A 25 37.18 9.48 -16.16
CA TYR A 25 36.21 10.24 -15.41
C TYR A 25 34.89 9.82 -16.03
N ASP A 26 34.10 9.03 -15.30
CA ASP A 26 32.69 8.90 -15.57
C ASP A 26 32.14 10.32 -15.53
N SER A 27 32.11 10.96 -16.70
CA SER A 27 31.51 12.26 -16.90
C SER A 27 30.03 12.03 -16.73
N ILE A 28 29.58 12.06 -15.47
CA ILE A 28 28.16 12.12 -15.13
C ILE A 28 27.65 13.35 -15.88
N SER A 29 26.85 13.12 -16.92
CA SER A 29 26.34 14.21 -17.72
C SER A 29 25.48 15.09 -16.81
N ASN A 30 25.59 16.42 -16.95
CA ASN A 30 24.73 17.37 -16.23
C ASN A 30 23.23 17.04 -16.42
N VAL A 31 22.90 16.39 -17.54
CA VAL A 31 21.58 15.85 -17.85
C VAL A 31 21.20 14.68 -16.92
N GLY A 32 22.11 13.74 -16.66
CA GLY A 32 21.87 12.63 -15.73
C GLY A 32 21.61 13.11 -14.30
N ILE A 33 22.40 14.08 -13.82
CA ILE A 33 22.19 14.72 -12.51
C ILE A 33 20.83 15.42 -12.45
N LEU A 34 20.47 16.16 -13.49
CA LEU A 34 19.18 16.84 -13.58
C LEU A 34 18.01 15.83 -13.55
N ILE A 35 18.11 14.72 -14.29
CA ILE A 35 17.09 13.65 -14.29
C ILE A 35 16.96 13.04 -12.90
N CYS A 36 18.07 12.79 -12.19
CA CYS A 36 18.04 12.30 -10.82
C CYS A 36 17.31 13.27 -9.89
N PHE A 37 17.61 14.58 -9.96
CA PHE A 37 16.91 15.57 -9.15
C PHE A 37 15.42 15.62 -9.46
N ILE A 38 15.04 15.64 -10.75
CA ILE A 38 13.63 15.62 -11.16
C ILE A 38 12.95 14.36 -10.64
N SER A 39 13.58 13.19 -10.79
CA SER A 39 13.03 11.91 -10.32
C SER A 39 12.81 11.90 -8.81
N VAL A 40 13.79 12.35 -8.02
CA VAL A 40 13.67 12.42 -6.55
C VAL A 40 12.57 13.41 -6.16
N ILE A 41 12.51 14.58 -6.79
CA ILE A 41 11.46 15.58 -6.54
C ILE A 41 10.08 15.03 -6.92
N SER A 42 9.96 14.33 -8.06
CA SER A 42 8.70 13.70 -8.48
C SER A 42 8.24 12.66 -7.47
N VAL A 43 9.14 11.78 -7.00
CA VAL A 43 8.80 10.81 -5.95
C VAL A 43 8.38 11.54 -4.67
N ALA A 44 9.09 12.59 -4.25
CA ALA A 44 8.74 13.36 -3.06
C ALA A 44 7.36 14.02 -3.16
N ILE A 45 7.02 14.61 -4.32
CA ILE A 45 5.70 15.22 -4.57
C ILE A 45 4.60 14.14 -4.54
N LEU A 46 4.82 13.00 -5.20
CA LEU A 46 3.85 11.90 -5.21
C LEU A 46 3.65 11.31 -3.81
N SER A 47 4.73 11.14 -3.04
CA SER A 47 4.66 10.68 -1.64
C SER A 47 3.94 11.70 -0.76
N PHE A 48 4.24 12.99 -0.90
CA PHE A 48 3.58 14.04 -0.15
C PHE A 48 2.08 14.11 -0.48
N TRP A 49 1.72 14.04 -1.76
CA TRP A 49 0.33 13.99 -2.20
C TRP A 49 -0.40 12.75 -1.66
N GLY A 50 0.20 11.57 -1.81
CA GLY A 50 -0.39 10.33 -1.30
C GLY A 50 -0.59 10.37 0.21
N ASN A 51 0.36 10.92 0.96
CA ASN A 51 0.25 11.09 2.41
C ASN A 51 -0.81 12.12 2.80
N HIS A 52 -0.90 13.24 2.07
CA HIS A 52 -1.92 14.25 2.28
C HIS A 52 -3.32 13.71 1.97
N GLU A 53 -3.48 12.96 0.88
CA GLU A 53 -4.77 12.35 0.53
C GLU A 53 -5.16 11.25 1.53
N ALA A 54 -4.20 10.45 2.00
CA ALA A 54 -4.41 9.49 3.07
C ALA A 54 -4.80 10.17 4.41
N SER A 55 -4.30 11.38 4.67
CA SER A 55 -4.61 12.14 5.90
C SER A 55 -6.03 12.73 5.95
N LYS A 56 -6.70 12.86 4.79
CA LYS A 56 -8.10 13.29 4.71
C LYS A 56 -9.10 12.13 4.88
N GLY A 57 -8.60 10.90 4.82
CA GLY A 57 -9.41 9.70 5.01
C GLY A 57 -9.73 9.45 6.48
N PHE A 58 -10.41 8.33 6.71
CA PHE A 58 -10.65 7.78 8.04
C PHE A 58 -9.74 6.58 8.27
N ASP A 59 -9.44 6.31 9.53
CA ASP A 59 -8.63 5.15 9.90
C ASP A 59 -9.41 3.85 9.62
N ILE A 60 -8.77 2.88 8.96
CA ILE A 60 -9.38 1.59 8.65
C ILE A 60 -8.58 0.51 9.36
N THR A 61 -9.23 -0.15 10.31
CA THR A 61 -8.66 -1.32 10.98
C THR A 61 -9.41 -2.58 10.51
N VAL A 62 -8.67 -3.65 10.16
CA VAL A 62 -9.28 -4.95 9.83
C VAL A 62 -8.90 -5.97 10.89
N LEU A 63 -9.89 -6.53 11.57
CA LEU A 63 -9.72 -7.49 12.66
C LEU A 63 -10.31 -8.84 12.28
N ASN A 64 -9.65 -9.90 12.75
CA ASN A 64 -10.10 -11.26 12.60
C ASN A 64 -10.12 -11.94 13.97
N ASP A 65 -11.33 -12.12 14.49
CA ASP A 65 -11.56 -12.73 15.80
C ASP A 65 -11.91 -14.20 15.69
N VAL A 66 -12.04 -14.72 14.47
CA VAL A 66 -12.18 -16.16 14.25
C VAL A 66 -10.84 -16.82 14.56
N PRO A 67 -10.82 -17.88 15.39
CA PRO A 67 -9.61 -18.66 15.64
C PRO A 67 -8.91 -19.09 14.35
N ARG A 68 -7.57 -19.00 14.31
CA ARG A 68 -6.78 -19.23 13.08
C ARG A 68 -6.86 -20.66 12.54
N ASP A 69 -7.26 -21.60 13.38
CA ASP A 69 -7.52 -23.01 13.08
C ASP A 69 -8.84 -23.24 12.33
N LEU A 70 -9.74 -22.27 12.31
CA LEU A 70 -10.94 -22.32 11.47
C LEU A 70 -10.66 -21.83 10.04
N SER A 71 -11.18 -22.58 9.05
CA SER A 71 -11.04 -22.26 7.62
C SER A 71 -11.49 -20.84 7.26
N ALA A 72 -12.61 -20.38 7.83
CA ALA A 72 -13.13 -19.03 7.62
C ALA A 72 -12.14 -17.94 8.07
N GLY A 73 -11.58 -18.08 9.28
CA GLY A 73 -10.59 -17.15 9.83
C GLY A 73 -9.29 -17.15 9.03
N HIS A 74 -8.78 -18.34 8.67
CA HIS A 74 -7.57 -18.46 7.85
C HIS A 74 -7.74 -17.80 6.48
N ARG A 75 -8.85 -18.09 5.78
CA ARG A 75 -9.17 -17.51 4.47
C ARG A 75 -9.33 -16.00 4.56
N PHE A 76 -10.03 -15.50 5.58
CA PHE A 76 -10.19 -14.07 5.76
C PHE A 76 -8.84 -13.36 5.95
N ASN A 77 -8.00 -13.91 6.83
CA ASN A 77 -6.68 -13.36 7.09
C ASN A 77 -5.80 -13.34 5.83
N LEU A 78 -5.76 -14.46 5.10
CA LEU A 78 -4.87 -14.59 3.94
C LEU A 78 -5.31 -13.72 2.75
N PHE A 79 -6.61 -13.69 2.45
CA PHE A 79 -7.12 -13.07 1.23
C PHE A 79 -7.66 -11.66 1.39
N TYR A 80 -7.85 -11.19 2.62
CA TYR A 80 -8.48 -9.89 2.87
C TYR A 80 -7.75 -9.00 3.86
N VAL A 81 -7.06 -9.58 4.84
CA VAL A 81 -6.21 -8.81 5.77
C VAL A 81 -4.80 -8.64 5.21
N ALA A 82 -4.12 -9.75 4.90
CA ALA A 82 -2.69 -9.74 4.54
C ALA A 82 -2.36 -9.04 3.21
N ASN A 83 -3.36 -8.80 2.36
CA ASN A 83 -3.22 -8.14 1.06
C ASN A 83 -3.99 -6.82 0.96
N ASP A 84 -4.48 -6.29 2.09
CA ASP A 84 -5.28 -5.07 2.19
C ASP A 84 -6.57 -5.07 1.35
N LYS A 85 -7.05 -6.22 0.89
CA LYS A 85 -8.25 -6.28 0.04
C LYS A 85 -9.49 -5.84 0.80
N ALA A 86 -9.63 -6.14 2.09
CA ALA A 86 -10.72 -5.61 2.92
C ALA A 86 -10.67 -4.08 2.99
N THR A 87 -9.49 -3.50 3.18
CA THR A 87 -9.27 -2.05 3.20
C THR A 87 -9.71 -1.39 1.89
N ARG A 88 -9.32 -1.97 0.75
CA ARG A 88 -9.75 -1.47 -0.58
C ARG A 88 -11.27 -1.53 -0.75
N ILE A 89 -11.90 -2.63 -0.32
CA ILE A 89 -13.37 -2.75 -0.39
C ILE A 89 -14.06 -1.68 0.46
N VAL A 90 -13.50 -1.35 1.64
CA VAL A 90 -14.02 -0.27 2.50
C VAL A 90 -13.89 1.09 1.81
N LEU A 91 -12.72 1.39 1.23
CA LEU A 91 -12.49 2.64 0.50
C LEU A 91 -13.42 2.77 -0.71
N ASP A 92 -13.55 1.72 -1.53
CA ASP A 92 -14.46 1.70 -2.68
C ASP A 92 -15.93 1.88 -2.25
N ALA A 93 -16.32 1.25 -1.13
CA ALA A 93 -17.66 1.41 -0.58
C ALA A 93 -17.90 2.82 -0.07
N ASN A 94 -16.88 3.43 0.56
CA ASN A 94 -16.94 4.78 1.05
C ASN A 94 -17.10 5.78 -0.08
N ASP A 95 -16.22 5.71 -1.08
CA ASP A 95 -16.25 6.58 -2.26
C ASP A 95 -17.60 6.52 -2.97
N PHE A 96 -18.14 5.31 -3.14
CA PHE A 96 -19.47 5.12 -3.72
C PHE A 96 -20.59 5.78 -2.90
N ILE A 97 -20.57 5.62 -1.57
CA ILE A 97 -21.62 6.18 -0.69
C ILE A 97 -21.48 7.70 -0.57
N GLU A 98 -20.27 8.22 -0.49
CA GLU A 98 -20.01 9.67 -0.47
C GLU A 98 -20.53 10.33 -1.74
N HIS A 99 -20.20 9.80 -2.92
CA HIS A 99 -20.72 10.31 -4.20
C HIS A 99 -22.24 10.22 -4.29
N LEU A 100 -22.85 9.20 -3.68
CA LEU A 100 -24.30 9.03 -3.67
C LEU A 100 -25.01 10.03 -2.74
N LEU A 101 -24.46 10.27 -1.54
CA LEU A 101 -25.07 11.11 -0.51
C LEU A 101 -24.73 12.60 -0.68
N HIS A 102 -23.55 12.91 -1.19
CA HIS A 102 -23.04 14.28 -1.31
C HIS A 102 -22.51 14.52 -2.74
N PRO A 103 -23.38 14.61 -3.75
CA PRO A 103 -22.98 14.80 -5.15
C PRO A 103 -22.39 16.19 -5.45
N SER A 104 -22.33 17.08 -4.45
CA SER A 104 -21.79 18.44 -4.58
C SER A 104 -20.98 18.79 -3.34
N ASP A 105 -19.85 19.44 -3.54
CA ASP A 105 -18.85 19.73 -2.49
C ASP A 105 -19.31 20.76 -1.44
N ASP A 106 -20.43 21.44 -1.67
CA ASP A 106 -21.00 22.43 -0.74
C ASP A 106 -21.77 21.81 0.45
N ASN A 107 -21.91 20.49 0.51
CA ASN A 107 -22.64 19.84 1.60
C ASN A 107 -21.72 19.52 2.79
N PHE A 108 -22.23 19.71 4.01
CA PHE A 108 -21.55 19.27 5.23
C PHE A 108 -21.40 17.74 5.23
N LYS A 109 -20.21 17.25 4.85
CA LYS A 109 -19.88 15.82 4.83
C LYS A 109 -19.81 15.30 6.27
N LYS A 110 -20.53 14.21 6.56
CA LYS A 110 -20.40 13.51 7.84
C LYS A 110 -18.96 13.07 8.04
N GLN A 111 -18.36 13.45 9.17
CA GLN A 111 -17.01 13.03 9.52
C GLN A 111 -17.05 11.63 10.16
N VAL A 112 -16.52 10.64 9.44
CA VAL A 112 -16.17 9.34 10.00
C VAL A 112 -14.69 9.40 10.34
N ASN A 113 -14.30 9.07 11.58
CA ASN A 113 -12.91 9.10 12.01
C ASN A 113 -12.25 7.74 11.85
N ARG A 114 -12.98 6.66 12.15
CA ARG A 114 -12.45 5.31 12.12
C ARG A 114 -13.52 4.28 11.80
N VAL A 115 -13.17 3.32 10.94
CA VAL A 115 -13.97 2.13 10.67
C VAL A 115 -13.14 0.89 10.95
N THR A 116 -13.63 0.05 11.85
CA THR A 116 -13.06 -1.26 12.11
C THR A 116 -13.92 -2.32 11.44
N VAL A 117 -13.40 -3.01 10.43
CA VAL A 117 -14.05 -4.19 9.86
C VAL A 117 -13.58 -5.41 10.63
N ARG A 118 -14.50 -6.14 11.26
CA ARG A 118 -14.18 -7.27 12.13
C ARG A 118 -14.91 -8.52 11.70
N LEU A 119 -14.18 -9.58 11.36
CA LEU A 119 -14.78 -10.92 11.26
C LEU A 119 -14.96 -11.46 12.68
N VAL A 120 -16.21 -11.57 13.14
CA VAL A 120 -16.51 -12.02 14.51
C VAL A 120 -16.44 -13.55 14.61
N SER A 121 -16.21 -14.10 15.81
CA SER A 121 -16.14 -15.55 16.03
C SER A 121 -17.51 -16.24 16.05
N VAL A 122 -18.60 -15.49 16.20
CA VAL A 122 -19.97 -16.00 16.30
C VAL A 122 -20.78 -15.64 15.06
N ASN A 123 -21.63 -16.56 14.62
CA ASN A 123 -22.57 -16.25 13.55
C ASN A 123 -23.59 -15.20 14.03
N LEU A 124 -23.76 -14.17 13.21
CA LEU A 124 -24.71 -13.10 13.45
C LEU A 124 -26.06 -13.46 12.79
N THR A 125 -27.17 -12.95 13.33
CA THR A 125 -28.51 -13.12 12.73
C THR A 125 -28.58 -12.58 11.30
N ASN A 126 -27.81 -11.52 11.02
CA ASN A 126 -27.59 -10.98 9.68
C ASN A 126 -26.11 -11.15 9.32
N ALA A 127 -25.79 -11.33 8.05
CA ALA A 127 -24.40 -11.40 7.56
C ALA A 127 -23.49 -10.24 8.04
N VAL A 128 -24.09 -9.08 8.39
CA VAL A 128 -23.39 -7.92 8.96
C VAL A 128 -24.17 -7.27 10.10
N GLY A 129 -23.44 -6.92 11.16
CA GLY A 129 -23.85 -6.02 12.23
C GLY A 129 -22.93 -4.78 12.27
N VAL A 130 -23.46 -3.63 12.67
CA VAL A 130 -22.66 -2.41 12.86
C VAL A 130 -22.87 -1.92 14.28
N PHE A 131 -21.77 -1.59 14.96
CA PHE A 131 -21.75 -1.08 16.32
C PHE A 131 -20.99 0.24 16.35
N VAL A 132 -21.43 1.17 17.18
CA VAL A 132 -20.71 2.42 17.44
C VAL A 132 -19.81 2.22 18.65
N VAL A 133 -18.59 2.73 18.57
CA VAL A 133 -17.66 2.78 19.71
C VAL A 133 -17.78 4.17 20.32
N GLU A 134 -17.77 4.27 21.66
CA GLU A 134 -18.11 5.43 22.52
C GLU A 134 -17.60 6.84 22.11
N ASP A 135 -16.73 6.98 21.11
CA ASP A 135 -16.49 8.23 20.38
C ASP A 135 -17.34 8.25 19.10
N ASP A 136 -18.32 9.16 19.02
CA ASP A 136 -19.41 9.30 18.00
C ASP A 136 -19.04 9.24 16.50
N ARG A 137 -17.77 9.00 16.15
CA ARG A 137 -17.24 8.92 14.79
C ARG A 137 -16.41 7.64 14.55
N SER A 138 -16.41 6.70 15.48
CA SER A 138 -15.76 5.39 15.36
C SER A 138 -16.78 4.27 15.24
N PHE A 139 -16.68 3.46 14.19
CA PHE A 139 -17.64 2.40 13.89
C PHE A 139 -16.96 1.03 13.76
N VAL A 140 -17.63 -0.02 14.22
CA VAL A 140 -17.23 -1.41 14.04
C VAL A 140 -18.24 -2.12 13.15
N VAL A 141 -17.81 -2.53 11.96
CA VAL A 141 -18.58 -3.35 11.03
C VAL A 141 -18.23 -4.81 11.30
N ASN A 142 -19.09 -5.49 12.05
CA ASN A 142 -18.97 -6.92 12.34
C ASN A 142 -19.51 -7.76 11.18
N ILE A 143 -18.70 -8.69 10.71
CA ILE A 143 -19.00 -9.62 9.61
C ILE A 143 -19.13 -11.02 10.19
N SER A 144 -20.22 -11.71 9.83
CA SER A 144 -20.47 -13.09 10.25
C SER A 144 -19.50 -14.06 9.55
N PRO A 145 -18.97 -15.09 10.24
CA PRO A 145 -18.15 -16.15 9.63
C PRO A 145 -18.79 -16.82 8.41
N SER A 146 -20.12 -16.97 8.43
CA SER A 146 -20.89 -17.55 7.31
C SER A 146 -20.66 -16.85 5.95
N VAL A 147 -20.25 -15.58 5.94
CA VAL A 147 -19.86 -14.87 4.71
C VAL A 147 -18.66 -15.53 4.01
N MET A 148 -17.77 -16.15 4.78
CA MET A 148 -16.60 -16.89 4.26
C MET A 148 -16.94 -18.29 3.74
N GLU A 149 -18.16 -18.76 3.98
CA GLU A 149 -18.65 -20.08 3.57
C GLU A 149 -19.50 -20.01 2.29
N GLU A 150 -19.84 -18.80 1.84
CA GLU A 150 -20.60 -18.55 0.62
C GLU A 150 -19.88 -19.05 -0.64
N ALA A 151 -20.65 -19.47 -1.65
CA ALA A 151 -20.10 -19.96 -2.91
C ALA A 151 -19.26 -18.90 -3.65
N ASN A 152 -19.63 -17.62 -3.50
CA ASN A 152 -18.86 -16.48 -3.98
C ASN A 152 -18.53 -15.54 -2.81
N VAL A 153 -17.50 -15.92 -2.06
CA VAL A 153 -17.02 -15.19 -0.88
C VAL A 153 -16.68 -13.73 -1.21
N ASP A 154 -16.07 -13.47 -2.37
CA ASP A 154 -15.72 -12.10 -2.77
C ASP A 154 -16.96 -11.21 -2.88
N ARG A 155 -17.98 -11.68 -3.60
CA ARG A 155 -19.25 -10.94 -3.73
C ARG A 155 -19.94 -10.79 -2.38
N ALA A 156 -19.96 -11.85 -1.58
CA ALA A 156 -20.60 -11.84 -0.27
C ALA A 156 -19.94 -10.83 0.67
N LEU A 157 -18.60 -10.80 0.72
CA LEU A 157 -17.84 -9.89 1.55
C LEU A 157 -17.98 -8.44 1.08
N VAL A 158 -17.91 -8.18 -0.24
CA VAL A 158 -18.13 -6.84 -0.79
C VAL A 158 -19.54 -6.34 -0.45
N SER A 159 -20.56 -7.20 -0.59
CA SER A 159 -21.93 -6.85 -0.24
C SER A 159 -22.08 -6.59 1.26
N ALA A 160 -21.47 -7.42 2.10
CA ALA A 160 -21.44 -7.26 3.54
C ALA A 160 -20.83 -5.90 3.93
N ILE A 161 -19.61 -5.61 3.49
CA ILE A 161 -18.91 -4.36 3.81
C ILE A 161 -19.71 -3.15 3.32
N ARG A 162 -20.25 -3.17 2.09
CA ARG A 162 -21.09 -2.08 1.58
C ARG A 162 -22.33 -1.84 2.44
N ARG A 163 -23.05 -2.89 2.84
CA ARG A 163 -24.21 -2.76 3.74
C ARG A 163 -23.81 -2.20 5.11
N GLY A 164 -22.65 -2.61 5.63
CA GLY A 164 -22.07 -2.05 6.84
C GLY A 164 -21.79 -0.55 6.71
N MET A 165 -21.08 -0.17 5.65
CA MET A 165 -20.74 1.23 5.37
C MET A 165 -21.98 2.10 5.16
N VAL A 166 -23.02 1.61 4.48
CA VAL A 166 -24.30 2.35 4.38
C VAL A 166 -24.88 2.65 5.76
N ARG A 167 -24.86 1.69 6.68
CA ARG A 167 -25.31 1.92 8.07
C ARG A 167 -24.41 2.90 8.82
N VAL A 168 -23.10 2.83 8.62
CA VAL A 168 -22.15 3.81 9.18
C VAL A 168 -22.50 5.22 8.72
N TRP A 169 -22.74 5.42 7.42
CA TRP A 169 -23.07 6.73 6.88
C TRP A 169 -24.44 7.24 7.31
N LEU A 170 -25.44 6.36 7.41
CA LEU A 170 -26.81 6.71 7.83
C LEU A 170 -27.01 6.85 9.34
N TRP A 171 -26.05 6.42 10.17
CA TRP A 171 -26.17 6.51 11.63
C TRP A 171 -26.32 7.97 12.10
N ASP A 172 -27.33 8.27 12.91
CA ASP A 172 -27.69 9.61 13.38
C ASP A 172 -27.48 9.87 14.89
N GLY A 173 -26.90 8.91 15.63
CA GLY A 173 -26.42 9.16 17.00
C GLY A 173 -27.42 8.94 18.14
N CYS A 174 -28.39 8.03 17.97
CA CYS A 174 -29.36 7.71 19.03
C CYS A 174 -28.72 7.19 20.34
#